data_AF-A0A973ADV9-F1
#
_entry.id   AF-A0A973ADV9-F1
#
_cell.length_a   1.000
_cell.length_b   1.000
_cell.length_c   1.000
_cell.angle_alpha   90.00
_cell.angle_beta   90.00
_cell.angle_gamma   90.00
#
_symmetry.space_group_name_H-M   'P 1'
#
loop_
_entity.id
_entity.type
_entity.pdbx_description
1 polymer ?
#
loop_
_entity_poly.entity_id
_entity_poly.type
_entity_poly.pdbx_seq_one_letter_code
_entity_poly.pdbx_strand_id
1 'polypeptide(L)' 'MNFLIMLLVAAVLYFLSDRVLKQIEQSRGARFKERSVVFFGIFLSSMLVIFLILGKLFDVEP' A
#
# COMPACT_ATOMS: atom_id res chain seq x y z
N MET A 1 4.63 15.85 -17.71
CA MET A 1 4.53 16.32 -16.31
C MET A 1 3.60 15.47 -15.42
N ASN A 2 2.74 14.58 -15.95
CA ASN A 2 1.87 13.70 -15.14
C ASN A 2 2.53 12.40 -14.60
N PHE A 3 3.50 11.83 -15.32
CA PHE A 3 4.14 10.57 -14.91
C PHE A 3 4.93 10.69 -13.61
N LEU A 4 5.53 11.85 -13.33
CA LEU A 4 6.29 12.08 -12.11
C LEU A 4 5.41 11.98 -10.86
N ILE A 5 4.18 12.52 -10.92
CA ILE A 5 3.23 12.47 -9.81
C ILE A 5 2.78 11.03 -9.58
N MET A 6 2.39 10.32 -10.65
CA MET A 6 2.01 8.90 -10.56
C MET A 6 3.15 8.05 -10.00
N LEU A 7 4.39 8.29 -10.42
CA LEU A 7 5.57 7.59 -9.93
C LEU A 7 5.82 7.88 -8.45
N LEU A 8 5.65 9.13 -8.03
CA LEU A 8 5.80 9.53 -6.63
C LEU A 8 4.74 8.87 -5.75
N VAL A 9 3.48 8.85 -6.19
CA VAL A 9 2.39 8.14 -5.49
C VAL A 9 2.70 6.64 -5.38
N ALA A 10 3.14 6.00 -6.47
CA ALA A 10 3.53 4.60 -6.45
C ALA A 10 4.71 4.34 -5.50
N ALA A 11 5.72 5.22 -5.48
CA ALA A 11 6.86 5.11 -4.58
C ALA A 11 6.46 5.24 -3.10
N VAL A 12 5.58 6.20 -2.78
CA VAL A 12 5.04 6.39 -1.43
C VAL A 12 4.25 5.16 -0.99
N LEU A 13 3.38 4.63 -1.86
CA LEU A 13 2.57 3.45 -1.55
C LEU A 13 3.44 2.20 -1.35
N TYR A 14 4.46 2.03 -2.18
CA TYR A 14 5.44 0.96 -2.04
C TYR A 14 6.15 1.03 -0.69
N PHE A 15 6.62 2.22 -0.30
CA PHE A 15 7.35 2.41 0.95
C PHE A 15 6.47 2.21 2.18
N LEU A 16 5.23 2.67 2.15
CA LEU A 16 4.21 2.40 3.19
C LEU A 16 3.96 0.89 3.33
N SER A 17 3.79 0.20 2.21
CA SER A 17 3.55 -1.25 2.21
C SER A 17 4.74 -2.03 2.76
N ASP A 18 5.97 -1.63 2.42
CA ASP A 18 7.20 -2.24 2.93
C ASP A 18 7.37 -2.01 4.43
N ARG A 19 7.03 -0.81 4.91
CA ARG A 19 7.04 -0.46 6.34
C ARG A 19 6.06 -1.31 7.14
N VAL A 20 4.83 -1.45 6.66
CA VAL A 20 3.82 -2.30 7.30
C VAL A 20 4.28 -3.75 7.33
N LEU A 21 4.79 -4.27 6.21
CA LEU A 21 5.31 -5.62 6.13
C LEU A 21 6.46 -5.85 7.12
N LYS A 22 7.42 -4.93 7.19
CA LYS A 22 8.53 -5.00 8.16
C LYS A 22 8.03 -4.98 9.59
N GLN A 23 7.04 -4.16 9.91
CA GLN A 23 6.46 -4.11 11.26
C GLN A 23 5.79 -5.44 11.63
N ILE A 24 5.10 -6.07 10.68
CA ILE A 24 4.51 -7.39 10.86
C ILE A 24 5.61 -8.45 11.04
N GLU A 25 6.65 -8.46 10.20
CA GLU A 25 7.80 -9.37 10.32
C GLU A 25 8.53 -9.22 11.67
N GLN A 26 8.67 -7.98 12.16
CA GLN A 26 9.24 -7.69 13.47
C GLN A 26 8.35 -8.24 14.60
N SER A 27 7.05 -8.01 14.54
CA SER A 27 6.11 -8.54 15.54
C SER A 27 6.10 -10.08 15.57
N ARG A 28 6.33 -10.72 14.43
CA ARG A 28 6.40 -12.18 14.29
C ARG A 28 7.75 -12.75 14.76
N GLY A 29 8.80 -11.92 14.82
CA GLY A 29 10.17 -12.36 15.10
C GLY A 29 10.81 -13.17 13.96
N ALA A 30 10.16 -13.25 12.79
CA ALA A 30 10.65 -14.00 11.64
C ALA A 30 10.17 -13.35 10.34
N ARG A 31 11.02 -13.39 9.31
CA ARG A 31 10.65 -12.95 7.95
C ARG A 31 9.67 -13.94 7.32
N PHE A 32 8.80 -13.44 6.48
CA PHE A 32 7.92 -14.31 5.70
C PHE A 32 8.73 -15.08 4.66
N LYS A 33 8.45 -16.38 4.50
CA LYS A 33 8.99 -17.18 3.38
C LYS A 33 8.52 -16.60 2.05
N GLU A 34 7.21 -16.39 1.92
CA GLU A 34 6.58 -15.80 0.74
C GLU A 34 6.37 -14.28 0.91
N ARG A 35 7.45 -13.56 1.18
CA ARG A 35 7.41 -12.11 1.45
C ARG A 35 6.71 -11.32 0.35
N SER A 36 6.88 -11.71 -0.91
CA SER A 36 6.24 -11.05 -2.06
C SER A 36 4.72 -11.19 -2.05
N VAL A 37 4.17 -12.33 -1.63
CA VAL A 37 2.72 -12.55 -1.56
C VAL A 37 2.11 -11.68 -0.47
N VAL A 38 2.77 -11.62 0.69
CA VAL A 38 2.31 -10.76 1.80
C VAL A 38 2.44 -9.29 1.44
N PHE A 39 3.56 -8.89 0.80
CA PHE A 39 3.72 -7.54 0.28
C PHE A 39 2.59 -7.17 -0.69
N PHE A 40 2.26 -8.06 -1.63
CA PHE A 40 1.18 -7.84 -2.58
C PHE A 40 -0.17 -7.66 -1.88
N GLY A 41 -0.49 -8.50 -0.89
CA GLY A 41 -1.72 -8.36 -0.11
C GLY A 41 -1.80 -7.02 0.65
N ILE A 42 -0.69 -6.56 1.23
CA ILE A 42 -0.61 -5.27 1.92
C ILE A 42 -0.75 -4.11 0.92
N PHE A 43 -0.04 -4.18 -0.20
CA PHE A 43 -0.08 -3.16 -1.24
C PHE A 43 -1.48 -3.02 -1.84
N LEU A 44 -2.11 -4.14 -2.20
CA LEU A 44 -3.45 -4.17 -2.77
C LEU A 44 -4.50 -3.64 -1.79
N SER A 45 -4.46 -4.09 -0.53
CA SER A 45 -5.39 -3.61 0.49
C SER A 45 -5.20 -2.11 0.78
N SER A 46 -3.95 -1.64 0.85
CA SER A 46 -3.65 -0.20 1.00
C SER A 46 -4.18 0.62 -0.16
N MET A 47 -4.02 0.13 -1.39
CA MET A 47 -4.56 0.77 -2.59
C MET A 47 -6.09 0.88 -2.51
N LEU A 48 -6.79 -0.20 -2.17
CA LEU A 48 -8.25 -0.19 -2.02
C LEU A 48 -8.72 0.77 -0.93
N VAL A 49 -8.04 0.80 0.23
CA VAL A 49 -8.34 1.73 1.32
C VAL A 49 -8.17 3.18 0.85
N ILE A 50 -7.11 3.49 0.10
CA ILE A 50 -6.91 4.82 -0.49
C ILE A 50 -8.06 5.17 -1.43
N PHE A 51 -8.43 4.28 -2.35
CA PHE A 51 -9.57 4.53 -3.26
C PHE A 51 -10.88 4.74 -2.51
N LEU A 52 -11.13 3.98 -1.45
CA LEU A 52 -12.33 4.12 -0.63
C LEU A 52 -12.34 5.46 0.11
N ILE A 53 -11.22 5.85 0.70
CA ILE A 53 -11.07 7.15 1.38
C ILE A 53 -11.27 8.28 0.37
N LEU A 54 -10.65 8.20 -0.81
CA LEU A 54 -10.81 9.19 -1.86
C LEU A 54 -12.26 9.26 -2.33
N GLY A 55 -12.90 8.12 -2.62
CA GLY A 55 -14.30 8.07 -3.03
C GLY A 55 -15.24 8.72 -2.00
N LYS A 56 -15.01 8.45 -0.70
CA LYS A 56 -15.78 9.07 0.39
C LYS A 56 -15.46 10.56 0.57
N LEU A 57 -14.20 10.96 0.39
CA LEU A 57 -13.76 12.35 0.58
C LEU A 57 -14.20 13.26 -0.57
N PHE A 58 -14.29 12.71 -1.78
CA PHE A 58 -14.66 13.44 -2.99
C PHE A 58 -16.15 13.37 -3.32
N ASP A 59 -16.98 12.74 -2.47
CA ASP A 59 -18.44 12.56 -2.69
C ASP A 59 -18.75 12.23 -4.15
N VAL A 60 -17.98 11.27 -4.69
CA VAL A 60 -18.19 10.79 -6.06
C VAL A 60 -19.41 9.90 -5.99
N GLU A 61 -20.61 10.48 -6.13
CA GLU A 61 -21.81 9.74 -6.46
C GLU A 61 -21.52 8.85 -7.69
N PRO A 62 -21.88 7.56 -7.65
CA PRO A 62 -21.61 6.62 -8.74
C PRO A 62 -22.33 6.99 -10.05
#